data_AF-A0A9E0ZGZ2-F1
#
_entry.id   AF-A0A9E0ZGZ2-F1
#
_cell.length_a   1.000
_cell.length_b   1.000
_cell.length_c   1.000
_cell.angle_alpha   90.00
_cell.angle_beta   90.00
_cell.angle_gamma   90.00
#
_symmetry.space_group_name_H-M   'P 1'
#
loop_
_entity.id
_entity.type
_entity.pdbx_description
1 polymer ?
#
loop_
_entity_poly.entity_id
_entity_poly.type
_entity_poly.pdbx_seq_one_letter_code
_entity_poly.pdbx_strand_id
1 'polypeptide(L)'
;MVLTQLTQTAIAVLNDITLQSDTQSANISLSSEVWKELFRKLESGGLVRRLPGKEEFVLSSYEICRSIQKLSLLELLAIIDEPLHLERQVSETSYFHHGEGAKKLGILTEVVRIFLSEIKISDW
;
A
#
# COMPACT_ATOMS: atom_id res chain seq x y z
N MET A 1 9.71 11.88 0.80
CA MET A 1 8.46 11.10 0.85
C MET A 1 8.61 10.15 2.02
N VAL A 2 7.74 10.25 3.03
CA VAL A 2 7.76 9.34 4.18
C VAL A 2 6.64 8.33 3.94
N LEU A 3 6.97 7.03 3.97
CA LEU A 3 5.93 6.00 3.90
C LEU A 3 5.04 6.14 5.12
N THR A 4 3.73 6.13 4.92
CA THR A 4 2.83 6.28 6.05
C THR A 4 2.88 5.02 6.91
N GLN A 5 2.39 5.18 8.14
CA GLN A 5 2.21 4.07 9.06
C GLN A 5 1.33 2.96 8.46
N LEU A 6 0.38 3.32 7.57
CA LEU A 6 -0.46 2.36 6.86
C LEU A 6 0.36 1.52 5.87
N THR A 7 1.21 2.14 5.05
CA THR A 7 2.07 1.40 4.11
C THR A 7 2.99 0.44 4.85
N GLN A 8 3.64 0.91 5.91
CA GLN A 8 4.56 0.10 6.71
C GLN A 8 3.84 -1.10 7.34
N THR A 9 2.62 -0.89 7.84
CA THR A 9 1.79 -1.98 8.39
C THR A 9 1.39 -2.97 7.31
N ALA A 10 0.99 -2.50 6.13
CA ALA A 10 0.64 -3.38 5.01
C ALA A 10 1.83 -4.26 4.60
N ILE A 11 3.04 -3.70 4.53
CA ILE A 11 4.27 -4.46 4.22
C ILE A 11 4.53 -5.51 5.31
N ALA A 12 4.46 -5.12 6.59
CA ALA A 12 4.66 -6.03 7.71
C ALA A 12 3.64 -7.19 7.70
N VAL A 13 2.36 -6.89 7.48
CA VAL A 13 1.28 -7.88 7.37
C VAL A 13 1.55 -8.89 6.27
N LEU A 14 1.93 -8.42 5.08
CA LEU A 14 2.22 -9.31 3.96
C LEU A 14 3.41 -10.23 4.26
N ASN A 15 4.45 -9.71 4.91
CA ASN A 15 5.60 -10.51 5.33
C ASN A 15 5.23 -11.52 6.43
N ASP A 16 4.44 -11.12 7.43
CA ASP A 16 3.99 -12.00 8.52
C ASP A 16 3.16 -13.18 7.99
N ILE A 17 2.21 -12.91 7.07
CA ILE A 17 1.40 -13.96 6.43
C ILE A 17 2.29 -14.90 5.59
N THR A 18 3.29 -14.36 4.90
CA THR A 18 4.21 -15.16 4.05
C THR A 18 5.08 -16.10 4.87
N LEU A 19 5.59 -15.61 6.00
CA LEU A 19 6.44 -16.37 6.90
C LEU A 19 5.64 -17.32 7.81
N GLN A 20 4.29 -17.29 7.72
CA GLN A 20 3.38 -17.97 8.66
C GLN A 20 3.77 -17.68 10.12
N SER A 21 4.26 -16.47 10.36
CA SER A 21 4.72 -16.06 11.67
C SER A 21 3.54 -15.43 12.41
N ASP A 22 3.15 -16.01 13.54
CA ASP A 22 2.20 -15.40 14.47
C ASP A 22 2.83 -14.21 15.23
N THR A 23 4.08 -13.87 14.94
CA THR A 23 4.70 -12.65 15.44
C THR A 23 3.91 -11.47 14.91
N GLN A 24 3.17 -10.81 15.79
CA GLN A 24 2.44 -9.58 15.52
C GLN A 24 3.41 -8.42 15.23
N SER A 25 4.29 -8.55 14.22
CA SER A 25 5.20 -7.49 13.76
C SER A 25 4.40 -6.26 13.33
N ALA A 26 3.19 -6.51 12.82
CA ALA A 26 2.19 -5.52 12.48
C ALA A 26 1.46 -4.86 13.68
N ASN A 27 1.85 -5.07 14.95
CA ASN A 27 1.35 -4.34 16.14
C ASN A 27 1.76 -2.85 16.18
N ILE A 28 1.82 -2.25 15.01
CA ILE A 28 1.79 -0.82 14.83
C ILE A 28 0.40 -0.37 15.30
N SER A 29 0.32 0.59 16.23
CA SER A 29 -0.91 1.11 16.88
C SER A 29 -1.94 1.68 15.89
N LEU A 30 -2.56 0.83 15.08
CA LEU A 30 -3.69 1.16 14.23
C LEU A 30 -4.98 0.82 14.98
N SER A 31 -6.00 1.65 14.80
CA SER A 31 -7.34 1.33 15.31
C SER A 31 -7.90 0.08 14.62
N SER A 32 -8.82 -0.63 15.29
CA SER A 32 -9.47 -1.83 14.74
C SER A 32 -10.13 -1.56 13.38
N GLU A 33 -10.71 -0.38 13.18
CA GLU A 33 -11.37 -0.02 11.92
C GLU A 33 -10.37 0.15 10.77
N VAL A 34 -9.22 0.76 11.02
CA VAL A 34 -8.15 0.89 10.00
C VAL A 34 -7.58 -0.48 9.64
N TRP A 35 -7.44 -1.36 10.62
CA TRP A 35 -7.02 -2.74 10.41
C TRP A 35 -7.99 -3.53 9.53
N LYS A 36 -9.29 -3.44 9.81
CA LYS A 36 -10.34 -4.09 9.00
C LYS A 36 -10.34 -3.57 7.56
N GLU A 37 -10.21 -2.27 7.40
CA GLU A 37 -10.19 -1.65 6.08
C GLU A 37 -8.93 -2.05 5.29
N LEU A 38 -7.78 -2.12 5.95
CA LEU A 38 -6.55 -2.63 5.33
C LEU A 38 -6.75 -4.05 4.78
N PHE A 39 -7.27 -4.99 5.59
CA PHE A 39 -7.53 -6.36 5.12
C PHE A 39 -8.53 -6.40 3.97
N ARG A 40 -9.61 -5.60 4.03
CA ARG A 40 -10.59 -5.52 2.94
C ARG A 40 -9.93 -5.04 1.64
N LYS A 41 -9.06 -4.03 1.72
CA LYS A 41 -8.30 -3.52 0.57
C LYS A 41 -7.33 -4.56 0.02
N LEU A 42 -6.58 -5.24 0.88
CA LEU A 42 -5.65 -6.31 0.45
C LEU A 42 -6.39 -7.49 -0.19
N GLU A 43 -7.57 -7.86 0.31
CA GLU A 43 -8.39 -8.94 -0.24
C GLU A 43 -9.05 -8.54 -1.58
N SER A 44 -9.63 -7.34 -1.66
CA SER A 44 -10.21 -6.82 -2.91
C SER A 44 -9.15 -6.57 -3.99
N GLY A 45 -7.93 -6.18 -3.61
CA GLY A 45 -6.76 -6.09 -4.48
C GLY A 45 -6.17 -7.45 -4.87
N GLY A 46 -6.71 -8.57 -4.36
CA GLY A 46 -6.27 -9.92 -4.70
C GLY A 46 -4.88 -10.29 -4.21
N LEU A 47 -4.33 -9.56 -3.21
CA LEU A 47 -3.04 -9.88 -2.61
C LEU A 47 -3.15 -11.01 -1.61
N VAL A 48 -4.22 -10.98 -0.83
CA VAL A 48 -4.54 -12.00 0.18
C VAL A 48 -5.91 -12.58 -0.09
N ARG A 49 -6.13 -13.80 0.39
CA ARG A 49 -7.45 -14.43 0.38
C ARG A 49 -7.69 -15.10 1.71
N ARG A 50 -8.88 -14.91 2.25
CA ARG A 50 -9.31 -15.61 3.45
C ARG A 50 -9.53 -17.09 3.16
N LEU A 51 -9.02 -17.94 4.05
CA LEU A 51 -9.26 -19.38 4.02
C LEU A 51 -10.72 -19.70 4.43
N PRO A 52 -11.32 -20.76 3.85
CA PRO A 52 -12.70 -21.13 4.16
C PRO A 52 -12.85 -21.54 5.63
N GLY A 53 -13.84 -20.96 6.32
CA GLY A 53 -14.16 -21.29 7.72
C GLY A 53 -13.20 -20.68 8.76
N LYS A 54 -12.35 -19.73 8.36
CA LYS A 54 -11.44 -19.02 9.26
C LYS A 54 -11.94 -17.62 9.62
N GLU A 55 -11.48 -17.10 10.75
CA GLU A 55 -11.90 -15.79 11.29
C GLU A 55 -11.44 -14.62 10.42
N GLU A 56 -12.25 -13.57 10.36
CA GLU A 56 -11.88 -12.30 9.70
C GLU A 56 -10.80 -11.56 10.48
N PHE A 57 -9.92 -10.86 9.76
CA PHE A 57 -8.91 -9.95 10.33
C PHE A 57 -7.85 -10.60 11.23
N VAL A 58 -7.75 -11.93 11.21
CA VAL A 58 -6.69 -12.70 11.87
C VAL A 58 -5.66 -13.12 10.83
N LEU A 59 -4.37 -12.77 11.01
CA LEU A 59 -3.32 -13.01 10.01
C LEU A 59 -3.25 -14.47 9.54
N SER A 60 -3.32 -15.44 10.46
CA SER A 60 -3.28 -16.87 10.18
C SER A 60 -4.52 -17.42 9.45
N SER A 61 -5.57 -16.61 9.29
CA SER A 61 -6.76 -16.93 8.50
C SER A 61 -6.62 -16.60 7.02
N TYR A 62 -5.54 -15.90 6.62
CA TYR A 62 -5.31 -15.47 5.24
C TYR A 62 -4.12 -16.19 4.63
N GLU A 63 -4.16 -16.34 3.31
CA GLU A 63 -3.02 -16.78 2.51
C GLU A 63 -2.68 -15.73 1.44
N ILE A 64 -1.41 -15.67 1.05
CA ILE A 64 -0.96 -14.82 -0.05
C ILE A 64 -1.39 -15.46 -1.39
N CYS A 65 -2.14 -14.71 -2.20
CA CYS A 65 -2.58 -15.14 -3.54
C CYS A 65 -1.58 -14.79 -4.64
N ARG A 66 -0.83 -13.70 -4.45
CA ARG A 66 0.12 -13.19 -5.44
C ARG A 66 1.52 -13.20 -4.84
N SER A 67 2.49 -13.74 -5.57
CA SER A 67 3.89 -13.74 -5.11
C SER A 67 4.36 -12.33 -4.75
N ILE A 68 4.64 -12.11 -3.47
CA ILE A 68 5.16 -10.83 -2.93
C ILE A 68 6.48 -10.42 -3.60
N GLN A 69 7.25 -11.40 -4.10
CA GLN A 69 8.49 -11.16 -4.85
C GLN A 69 8.26 -10.35 -6.14
N LYS A 70 7.04 -10.37 -6.69
CA LYS A 70 6.68 -9.61 -7.89
C LYS A 70 5.90 -8.33 -7.58
N LEU A 71 5.44 -8.18 -6.34
CA LEU A 71 4.61 -7.03 -5.94
C LEU A 71 5.51 -5.80 -5.80
N SER A 72 5.19 -4.75 -6.56
CA SER A 72 5.86 -3.45 -6.40
C SER A 72 5.23 -2.62 -5.29
N LEU A 73 6.02 -1.70 -4.73
CA LEU A 73 5.52 -0.73 -3.76
C LEU A 73 4.42 0.16 -4.34
N LEU A 74 4.51 0.52 -5.62
CA LEU A 74 3.46 1.26 -6.32
C LEU A 74 2.13 0.50 -6.35
N GLU A 75 2.16 -0.79 -6.68
CA GLU A 75 0.95 -1.62 -6.70
C GLU A 75 0.34 -1.75 -5.31
N LEU A 76 1.17 -1.91 -4.27
CA LEU A 76 0.68 -1.95 -2.89
C LEU A 76 -0.03 -0.64 -2.52
N LEU A 77 0.60 0.51 -2.77
CA LEU A 77 0.04 1.84 -2.50
C LEU A 77 -1.30 2.05 -3.22
N ALA A 78 -1.39 1.61 -4.48
CA ALA A 78 -2.63 1.68 -5.24
C ALA A 78 -3.75 0.80 -4.62
N ILE A 79 -3.40 -0.38 -4.11
CA ILE A 79 -4.36 -1.31 -3.49
C ILE A 79 -4.86 -0.77 -2.15
N ILE A 80 -3.98 -0.20 -1.33
CA ILE A 80 -4.38 0.40 -0.06
C ILE A 80 -5.00 1.80 -0.22
N ASP A 81 -5.16 2.28 -1.46
CA ASP A 81 -5.69 3.59 -1.84
C ASP A 81 -4.98 4.71 -1.08
N GLU A 82 -3.65 4.61 -1.00
CA GLU A 82 -2.82 5.61 -0.34
C GLU A 82 -2.33 6.62 -1.39
N PRO A 83 -2.72 7.90 -1.25
CA PRO A 83 -2.33 8.91 -2.22
C PRO A 83 -0.82 9.14 -2.18
N LEU A 84 -0.20 9.21 -3.36
CA LEU A 84 1.13 9.77 -3.49
C LEU A 84 1.02 11.27 -3.19
N HIS A 85 1.29 11.66 -1.94
CA HIS A 85 1.17 13.04 -1.42
C HIS A 85 2.03 14.10 -2.15
N LEU A 86 2.61 13.78 -3.31
CA LEU A 86 3.19 14.74 -4.25
C LEU A 86 2.12 15.65 -4.86
N GLU A 87 0.88 15.19 -4.93
CA GLU A 87 -0.27 15.91 -5.49
C GLU A 87 -0.95 16.81 -4.45
N ARG A 88 -0.20 17.64 -3.70
CA ARG A 88 -0.85 18.64 -2.82
C ARG A 88 -1.69 19.59 -3.69
N GLN A 89 -2.98 19.27 -3.80
CA GLN A 89 -4.11 20.01 -4.38
C GLN A 89 -3.72 21.03 -5.45
N VAL A 90 -3.38 20.54 -6.65
CA VAL A 90 -3.44 21.40 -7.84
C VAL A 90 -4.91 21.45 -8.27
N SER A 91 -5.69 22.36 -7.66
CA SER A 91 -6.99 22.76 -8.20
C SER A 91 -6.84 23.14 -9.67
N GLU A 92 -7.85 22.93 -10.53
CA GLU A 92 -7.84 23.36 -11.93
C GLU A 92 -7.47 24.85 -12.09
N THR A 93 -7.80 25.67 -11.08
CA THR A 93 -7.41 27.08 -11.00
C THR A 93 -5.89 27.30 -10.87
N SER A 94 -5.15 26.36 -10.28
CA SER A 94 -3.69 26.39 -10.14
C SER A 94 -2.98 26.03 -11.45
N TYR A 95 -3.57 25.19 -12.31
CA TYR A 95 -3.06 24.91 -13.67
C TYR A 95 -3.09 26.17 -14.54
N PHE A 96 -4.15 26.97 -14.42
CA PHE A 96 -4.33 28.19 -15.21
C PHE A 96 -3.31 29.29 -14.84
N HIS A 97 -2.92 29.37 -13.56
CA HIS A 97 -1.98 30.38 -13.08
C HIS A 97 -0.50 29.93 -13.06
N HIS A 98 -0.23 28.62 -13.01
CA HIS A 98 1.12 28.08 -12.83
C HIS A 98 1.43 26.91 -13.79
N GLY A 99 1.07 27.02 -15.07
CA GLY A 99 1.20 25.94 -16.06
C GLY A 99 2.59 25.26 -16.11
N GLU A 100 3.68 26.01 -15.97
CA GLU A 100 5.04 25.45 -15.92
C GLU A 100 5.33 24.72 -14.60
N GLY A 101 4.80 25.22 -13.47
CA GLY A 101 4.91 24.56 -12.18
C GLY A 101 4.12 23.25 -12.13
N ALA A 102 2.90 23.25 -12.67
CA ALA A 102 2.07 22.06 -12.76
C ALA A 102 2.69 21.00 -13.69
N LYS A 103 3.26 21.41 -14.82
CA LYS A 103 4.01 20.50 -15.72
C LYS A 103 5.20 19.85 -15.03
N LYS A 104 6.00 20.62 -14.28
CA LYS A 104 7.13 20.09 -13.52
C LYS A 104 6.70 19.12 -12.42
N LEU A 105 5.60 19.41 -11.73
CA LEU A 105 5.01 18.50 -10.76
C LEU A 105 4.52 17.21 -11.41
N GLY A 106 3.87 17.28 -12.58
CA GLY A 106 3.45 16.09 -13.32
C GLY A 106 4.63 15.19 -13.71
N ILE A 107 5.73 15.77 -14.19
CA ILE A 107 6.96 15.02 -14.48
C ILE A 107 7.52 14.38 -13.22
N LEU A 108 7.57 15.12 -12.11
CA LEU A 108 8.07 14.60 -10.83
C LEU A 108 7.21 13.44 -10.31
N THR A 109 5.89 13.56 -10.37
CA THR A 109 4.96 12.50 -10.00
C THR A 109 5.18 11.24 -10.83
N GLU A 110 5.38 11.40 -12.14
CA GLU A 110 5.64 10.26 -13.02
C GLU A 110 6.99 9.58 -12.73
N VAL A 111 8.04 10.38 -12.50
CA VAL A 111 9.35 9.84 -12.09
C VAL A 111 9.24 9.07 -10.79
N VAL A 112 8.51 9.57 -9.79
CA VAL A 112 8.30 8.86 -8.53
C VAL A 112 7.48 7.58 -8.73
N ARG A 113 6.46 7.61 -9.61
CA ARG A 113 5.69 6.41 -9.97
C ARG A 113 6.59 5.31 -10.55
N ILE A 114 7.49 5.67 -11.45
CA ILE A 114 8.47 4.72 -12.03
C ILE A 114 9.35 4.12 -10.92
N PHE A 115 9.97 4.95 -10.08
CA PHE A 115 10.79 4.46 -8.98
C PHE A 115 10.02 3.53 -8.02
N LEU A 116 8.78 3.86 -7.69
CA LEU A 116 7.94 3.01 -6.82
C LEU A 116 7.53 1.68 -7.47
N SER A 117 7.46 1.63 -8.81
CA SER A 117 7.17 0.39 -9.54
C SER A 117 8.36 -0.59 -9.57
N GLU A 118 9.57 -0.06 -9.41
CA GLU A 118 10.81 -0.83 -9.40
C GLU A 118 11.09 -1.46 -8.02
N ILE A 119 10.75 -0.77 -6.92
CA ILE A 119 10.92 -1.27 -5.55
C ILE A 119 10.00 -2.46 -5.31
N LYS A 120 10.57 -3.63 -4.94
CA LYS A 120 9.78 -4.82 -4.59
C LYS A 120 9.50 -4.86 -3.10
N ILE A 121 8.32 -5.36 -2.73
CA ILE A 121 7.96 -5.57 -1.33
C ILE A 121 8.88 -6.60 -0.67
N SER A 122 9.44 -7.54 -1.44
CA SER A 122 10.43 -8.51 -0.93
C SER A 122 11.80 -7.91 -0.59
N ASP A 123 12.09 -6.67 -0.99
CA ASP A 123 13.37 -6.01 -0.69
C ASP A 123 13.38 -5.36 0.71
N TRP A 124 12.28 -5.49 1.45
CA TRP A 124 12.07 -4.93 2.79
C TRP A 124 12.40 -5.90 3.92
#